data_AF-A0A2E3Q536-F1
#
_entry.id   AF-A0A2E3Q536-F1
#
_cell.length_a   1.000
_cell.length_b   1.000
_cell.length_c   1.000
_cell.angle_alpha   90.00
_cell.angle_beta   90.00
_cell.angle_gamma   90.00
#
_symmetry.space_group_name_H-M   'P 1'
#
loop_
_entity.id
_entity.type
_entity.pdbx_description
1 polymer ?
#
loop_
_entity_poly.entity_id
_entity_poly.type
_entity_poly.pdbx_seq_one_letter_code
_entity_poly.pdbx_strand_id
1 'polypeptide(L)'
;MATLSVSYPEREVSSWPQQVKDAEAIQADETATTPLLDALASARGIDRVDLAARVLTKADAYAQASGAIIGARQRIEDLLEAAQDADAVGAIPALRELLAGAPA
;
A
#
# COMPACT_ATOMS: atom_id res chain seq x y z
N MET A 1 3.95 7.16 -1.57
CA MET A 1 4.25 5.72 -1.74
C MET A 1 5.41 5.28 -0.85
N ALA A 2 6.60 5.88 -1.00
CA ALA A 2 7.80 5.50 -0.25
C ALA A 2 7.63 5.46 1.28
N THR A 3 6.83 6.35 1.87
CA THR A 3 6.66 6.43 3.34
C THR A 3 6.03 5.18 3.96
N LEU A 4 5.21 4.43 3.21
CA LEU A 4 4.49 3.27 3.75
C LEU A 4 5.35 2.01 3.85
N SER A 5 6.46 1.94 3.10
CA SER A 5 7.36 0.79 3.04
C SER A 5 8.81 1.13 3.41
N VAL A 6 9.16 2.39 3.68
CA VAL A 6 10.55 2.84 3.93
C VAL A 6 11.26 2.09 5.06
N SER A 7 10.51 1.58 6.04
CA SER A 7 11.06 0.83 7.17
C SER A 7 11.47 -0.61 6.79
N TYR A 8 11.21 -1.05 5.56
CA TYR A 8 11.44 -2.40 5.08
C TYR A 8 12.43 -2.40 3.90
N PRO A 9 13.44 -3.28 3.89
CA PRO A 9 14.33 -3.45 2.74
C PRO A 9 13.54 -3.81 1.48
N GLU A 10 14.02 -3.37 0.31
CA GLU A 10 13.33 -3.60 -0.98
C GLU A 10 13.03 -5.09 -1.26
N ARG A 11 13.98 -5.97 -0.92
CA ARG A 11 13.79 -7.42 -1.03
C ARG A 11 12.65 -7.93 -0.15
N GLU A 12 12.42 -7.34 1.01
CA GLU A 12 11.30 -7.71 1.86
C GLU A 12 9.97 -7.26 1.25
N VAL A 13 9.91 -6.03 0.75
CA VAL A 13 8.72 -5.49 0.06
C VAL A 13 8.34 -6.36 -1.14
N SER A 14 9.32 -6.83 -1.92
CA SER A 14 9.06 -7.74 -3.05
C SER A 14 8.44 -9.08 -2.65
N SER A 15 8.58 -9.49 -1.39
CA SER A 15 8.03 -10.76 -0.89
C SER A 15 6.59 -10.63 -0.37
N TRP A 16 6.09 -9.42 -0.15
CA TRP A 16 4.76 -9.20 0.45
C TRP A 16 3.62 -9.90 -0.31
N PRO A 17 3.56 -9.89 -1.66
CA PRO A 17 2.51 -10.62 -2.36
C PRO A 17 2.51 -12.12 -2.06
N GLN A 18 3.68 -12.73 -1.91
CA GLN A 18 3.79 -14.14 -1.55
C GLN A 18 3.42 -14.38 -0.08
N GLN A 19 3.78 -13.45 0.83
CA GLN A 19 3.34 -13.54 2.23
C GLN A 19 1.82 -13.48 2.35
N VAL A 20 1.15 -12.59 1.60
CA VAL A 20 -0.32 -12.49 1.58
C VAL A 20 -0.93 -13.78 1.04
N LYS A 21 -0.43 -14.29 -0.09
CA LYS A 21 -0.91 -15.55 -0.67
C LYS A 21 -0.81 -16.74 0.30
N ASP A 22 0.32 -16.87 0.98
CA ASP A 22 0.53 -17.91 1.99
C ASP A 22 -0.44 -17.70 3.18
N ALA A 23 -0.65 -16.47 3.63
CA ALA A 23 -1.56 -16.17 4.73
C ALA A 23 -3.03 -16.45 4.38
N GLU A 24 -3.46 -16.13 3.15
CA GLU A 24 -4.79 -16.49 2.63
C GLU A 24 -4.96 -18.01 2.53
N ALA A 25 -3.92 -18.74 2.13
CA ALA A 25 -3.93 -20.20 2.08
C ALA A 25 -4.12 -20.80 3.49
N ILE A 26 -3.40 -20.28 4.50
CA ILE A 26 -3.58 -20.67 5.91
C ILE A 26 -4.99 -20.35 6.41
N GLN A 27 -5.55 -19.21 6.03
CA GLN A 27 -6.92 -18.82 6.43
C GLN A 27 -7.98 -19.76 5.84
N ALA A 28 -7.75 -20.25 4.62
CA ALA A 28 -8.66 -21.19 3.96
C ALA A 28 -8.49 -22.64 4.46
N ASP A 29 -7.24 -23.04 4.75
CA ASP A 29 -6.85 -24.34 5.26
C ASP A 29 -5.58 -24.20 6.10
N GLU A 30 -5.70 -24.33 7.42
CA GLU A 30 -4.55 -24.20 8.34
C GLU A 30 -3.43 -25.21 8.05
N THR A 31 -3.72 -26.31 7.34
CA THR A 31 -2.74 -27.34 6.96
C THR A 31 -2.03 -27.08 5.62
N ALA A 32 -2.36 -25.98 4.93
CA ALA A 32 -1.77 -25.65 3.63
C ALA A 32 -0.24 -25.53 3.68
N THR A 33 0.44 -25.92 2.61
CA THR A 33 1.90 -25.76 2.51
C THR A 33 2.25 -24.31 2.18
N THR A 34 2.95 -23.62 3.08
CA THR A 34 3.26 -22.18 2.98
C THR A 34 4.74 -21.90 3.25
N PRO A 35 5.66 -22.29 2.35
CA PRO A 35 7.09 -22.36 2.66
C PRO A 35 7.70 -21.02 3.10
N LEU A 36 7.19 -19.89 2.59
CA LEU A 36 7.69 -18.59 2.97
C LEU A 36 7.23 -18.23 4.39
N LEU A 37 5.94 -18.35 4.69
CA LEU A 37 5.45 -18.08 6.06
C LEU A 37 5.99 -19.08 7.07
N ASP A 38 6.16 -20.34 6.70
CA ASP A 38 6.74 -21.39 7.56
C ASP A 38 8.17 -21.02 7.96
N ALA A 39 9.01 -20.63 6.99
CA ALA A 39 10.37 -20.19 7.24
C ALA A 39 10.42 -18.91 8.11
N LEU A 40 9.56 -17.93 7.83
CA LEU A 40 9.47 -16.68 8.61
C LEU A 40 9.00 -16.92 10.05
N ALA A 41 7.99 -17.77 10.23
CA ALA A 41 7.46 -18.13 11.54
C ALA A 41 8.50 -18.88 12.37
N SER A 42 9.16 -19.88 11.76
CA SER A 42 10.24 -20.65 12.38
C SER A 42 11.42 -19.77 12.79
N ALA A 43 11.89 -18.87 11.92
CA ALA A 43 13.01 -17.98 12.22
C ALA A 43 12.71 -16.99 13.36
N ARG A 44 11.42 -16.67 13.57
CA ARG A 44 10.96 -15.71 14.58
C ARG A 44 10.46 -16.37 15.86
N GLY A 45 10.33 -17.70 15.89
CA GLY A 45 9.77 -18.44 17.03
C GLY A 45 8.30 -18.08 17.32
N ILE A 46 7.50 -17.85 16.27
CA ILE A 46 6.07 -17.55 16.39
C ILE A 46 5.24 -18.61 15.66
N ASP A 47 3.98 -18.74 16.04
CA ASP A 47 3.04 -19.60 15.33
C ASP A 47 2.74 -19.07 13.92
N ARG A 48 2.59 -19.99 12.95
CA ARG A 48 2.34 -19.63 11.54
C ARG A 48 0.94 -19.07 11.30
N VAL A 49 -0.07 -19.52 12.04
CA VAL A 49 -1.44 -19.01 11.96
C VAL A 49 -1.49 -17.60 12.56
N ASP A 50 -0.80 -17.39 13.69
CA ASP A 50 -0.62 -16.05 14.26
C ASP A 50 0.11 -15.10 13.29
N LEU A 51 1.15 -15.59 12.61
CA LEU A 51 1.84 -14.81 11.60
C LEU A 51 0.93 -14.47 10.41
N ALA A 52 0.15 -15.44 9.92
CA ALA A 52 -0.80 -15.23 8.82
C ALA A 52 -1.81 -14.12 9.15
N ALA A 53 -2.42 -14.15 10.34
CA ALA A 53 -3.35 -13.11 10.78
C ALA A 53 -2.70 -11.72 10.81
N ARG A 54 -1.44 -11.62 11.25
CA ARG A 54 -0.68 -10.36 11.25
C ARG A 54 -0.36 -9.87 9.84
N VAL A 55 -0.03 -10.78 8.92
CA VAL A 55 0.21 -10.46 7.51
C VAL A 55 -1.03 -9.87 6.87
N LEU A 56 -2.19 -10.53 7.02
CA LEU A 56 -3.46 -10.03 6.47
C LEU A 56 -3.86 -8.67 7.05
N THR A 57 -3.74 -8.50 8.38
CA THR A 57 -3.99 -7.21 9.04
C THR A 57 -3.12 -6.09 8.46
N LYS A 58 -1.83 -6.37 8.21
CA LYS A 58 -0.90 -5.39 7.62
C LYS A 58 -1.22 -5.13 6.15
N ALA A 59 -1.59 -6.17 5.40
CA ALA A 59 -1.97 -6.06 3.99
C ALA A 59 -3.20 -5.17 3.83
N ASP A 60 -4.23 -5.36 4.66
CA ASP A 60 -5.45 -4.55 4.65
C ASP A 60 -5.15 -3.07 4.95
N ALA A 61 -4.38 -2.81 6.00
CA ALA A 61 -3.98 -1.45 6.36
C ALA A 61 -3.17 -0.77 5.24
N TYR A 62 -2.25 -1.51 4.62
CA TYR A 62 -1.48 -1.01 3.48
C TYR A 62 -2.36 -0.75 2.26
N ALA A 63 -3.29 -1.66 1.93
CA ALA A 63 -4.20 -1.53 0.81
C ALA A 63 -5.10 -0.30 0.96
N GLN A 64 -5.65 -0.06 2.16
CA GLN A 64 -6.46 1.13 2.45
C GLN A 64 -5.66 2.43 2.27
N ALA A 65 -4.47 2.51 2.89
CA ALA A 65 -3.64 3.70 2.83
C ALA A 65 -3.11 3.98 1.41
N SER A 66 -2.62 2.94 0.73
CA SER A 66 -2.12 3.06 -0.64
C SER A 66 -3.24 3.39 -1.63
N GLY A 67 -4.39 2.74 -1.51
CA GLY A 67 -5.58 3.00 -2.32
C GLY A 67 -6.06 4.45 -2.21
N ALA A 68 -6.12 5.00 -0.99
CA ALA A 68 -6.48 6.40 -0.77
C ALA A 68 -5.51 7.37 -1.47
N ILE A 69 -4.19 7.11 -1.38
CA ILE A 69 -3.16 7.95 -2.02
C ILE A 69 -3.21 7.82 -3.55
N ILE A 70 -3.36 6.60 -4.09
CA ILE A 70 -3.44 6.35 -5.53
C ILE A 70 -4.67 7.05 -6.09
N GLY A 71 -5.83 6.85 -5.47
CA GLY A 71 -7.08 7.46 -5.92
C GLY A 71 -7.03 8.98 -5.86
N ALA A 72 -6.41 9.56 -4.81
CA ALA A 72 -6.21 11.00 -4.74
C ALA A 72 -5.33 11.51 -5.89
N ARG A 73 -4.24 10.81 -6.20
CA ARG A 73 -3.36 11.15 -7.34
C ARG A 73 -4.11 11.05 -8.67
N GLN A 74 -4.81 9.93 -8.93
CA GLN A 74 -5.56 9.71 -10.16
C GLN A 74 -6.63 10.78 -10.36
N ARG A 75 -7.38 11.12 -9.31
CA ARG A 75 -8.35 12.22 -9.37
C ARG A 75 -7.70 13.55 -9.74
N ILE A 76 -6.50 13.83 -9.25
CA ILE A 76 -5.77 15.06 -9.63
C ILE A 76 -5.34 14.99 -11.10
N GLU A 77 -4.84 13.84 -11.56
CA GLU A 77 -4.50 13.60 -12.97
C GLU A 77 -5.72 13.82 -13.88
N ASP A 78 -6.88 13.26 -13.54
CA ASP A 78 -8.14 13.43 -14.29
C ASP A 78 -8.57 14.91 -14.33
N LEU A 79 -8.47 15.64 -13.22
CA LEU A 79 -8.81 17.06 -13.14
C LEU A 79 -7.85 17.93 -13.95
N LEU A 80 -6.56 17.58 -13.97
CA LEU A 80 -5.54 18.27 -14.76
C LEU A 80 -5.76 18.04 -16.26
N GLU A 81 -6.09 16.82 -16.67
CA GLU A 81 -6.39 16.49 -18.07
C GLU A 81 -7.64 17.21 -18.57
N ALA A 82 -8.64 17.39 -17.70
CA ALA A 82 -9.88 18.10 -18.03
C ALA A 82 -9.75 19.65 -17.99
N ALA A 83 -8.73 20.18 -17.33
CA ALA A 83 -8.55 21.62 -17.19
C ALA A 83 -8.15 22.27 -18.52
N GLN A 84 -8.85 23.33 -18.91
CA GLN A 84 -8.61 24.02 -20.19
C GLN A 84 -7.76 25.28 -20.04
N ASP A 85 -7.59 25.78 -18.82
CA ASP A 85 -6.87 27.01 -18.51
C ASP A 85 -6.24 26.97 -17.11
N ALA A 86 -5.42 27.98 -16.82
CA ALA A 86 -4.70 28.10 -15.54
C ALA A 86 -5.64 28.30 -14.35
N ASP A 87 -6.81 28.91 -14.56
CA ASP A 87 -7.80 29.12 -13.50
C ASP A 87 -8.43 27.78 -13.07
N ALA A 88 -8.76 26.92 -14.02
CA ALA A 88 -9.27 25.57 -13.78
C ALA A 88 -8.21 24.70 -13.05
N VAL A 89 -6.94 24.83 -13.40
CA VAL A 89 -5.84 24.18 -12.67
C VAL A 89 -5.73 24.72 -11.23
N GLY A 90 -5.81 26.03 -11.04
CA GLY A 90 -5.80 26.68 -9.72
C GLY A 90 -6.98 26.30 -8.82
N ALA A 91 -8.10 25.88 -9.42
CA ALA A 91 -9.27 25.43 -8.70
C ALA A 91 -9.13 24.00 -8.13
N ILE A 92 -8.13 23.21 -8.54
CA ILE A 92 -7.91 21.84 -8.05
C ILE A 92 -7.54 21.89 -6.56
N PRO A 93 -8.32 21.26 -5.64
CA PRO A 93 -8.16 21.45 -4.20
C PRO A 93 -6.76 21.15 -3.66
N ALA A 94 -6.07 20.15 -4.22
CA ALA A 94 -4.73 19.77 -3.80
C ALA A 94 -3.62 20.72 -4.33
N LEU A 95 -3.91 21.48 -5.39
CA LEU A 95 -2.95 22.40 -6.03
C LEU A 95 -3.18 23.86 -5.64
N ARG A 96 -4.37 24.20 -5.15
CA ARG A 96 -4.76 25.56 -4.76
C ARG A 96 -3.76 26.22 -3.81
N GLU A 97 -3.41 25.53 -2.72
CA GLU A 97 -2.45 26.04 -1.72
C GLU A 97 -1.03 26.17 -2.29
N LEU A 98 -0.66 25.30 -3.24
CA LEU A 98 0.66 25.28 -3.86
C LEU A 98 0.83 26.42 -4.87
N LEU A 99 -0.26 26.80 -5.54
CA LEU A 99 -0.31 27.88 -6.53
C LEU A 99 -0.58 29.25 -5.88
N ALA A 100 -1.25 29.31 -4.74
CA ALA A 100 -1.49 30.55 -4.00
C ALA A 100 -0.20 31.22 -3.48
N GLY A 101 0.92 30.49 -3.42
CA GLY A 101 2.23 31.01 -3.01
C GLY A 101 3.23 31.25 -4.15
N ALA A 102 2.86 31.04 -5.41
CA ALA A 102 3.75 31.26 -6.55
C ALA A 102 3.82 32.76 -6.91
N PRO A 103 5.02 33.36 -7.13
CA PRO A 103 5.10 34.73 -7.63
C PRO A 103 4.48 34.81 -9.02
N ALA A 104 3.74 35.90 -9.25
CA ALA A 104 3.07 36.23 -10.51
C ALA A 104 4.05 36.42 -11.69
#